data_AF-B1KDG9-F1
#
_entry.id   AF-B1KDG9-F1
#
_cell.length_a   1.000
_cell.length_b   1.000
_cell.length_c   1.000
_cell.angle_alpha   90.00
_cell.angle_beta   90.00
_cell.angle_gamma   90.00
#
_symmetry.space_group_name_H-M   'P 1'
#
loop_
_entity.id
_entity.type
_entity.pdbx_description
1 polymer ?
#
loop_
_entity_poly.entity_id
_entity_poly.type
_entity_poly.pdbx_seq_one_letter_code
_entity_poly.pdbx_strand_id
1 'polypeptide(L)'
;MKIKTKVRLISALMGFALTLGFLIFQLLEFDFGLEPDRISYGQSYLLKPISVYGGSSYKAAKAQSVGRFKLPSNTVIHSKIYAPPNKGYYCVSEVLVNGKVSHYLSIQYDRCI
;
A
#
# COMPACT_ATOMS: atom_id res chain seq x y z
N MET A 1 6.08 -32.66 55.87
CA MET A 1 6.90 -32.63 54.62
C MET A 1 6.13 -32.16 53.37
N LYS A 2 4.83 -32.43 53.22
CA LYS A 2 3.99 -32.08 52.04
C LYS A 2 3.83 -30.57 51.72
N ILE A 3 3.95 -29.68 52.71
CA ILE A 3 3.72 -28.23 52.53
C ILE A 3 4.91 -27.55 51.83
N LYS A 4 6.15 -27.94 52.19
CA LYS A 4 7.38 -27.40 51.56
C LYS A 4 7.46 -27.73 50.06
N THR A 5 6.94 -28.89 49.66
CA THR A 5 6.90 -29.31 48.24
C THR A 5 5.90 -28.51 47.42
N LYS A 6 4.74 -28.16 47.99
CA LYS A 6 3.74 -27.30 47.33
C LYS A 6 4.28 -25.88 47.08
N VAL A 7 4.97 -25.30 48.05
CA VAL A 7 5.57 -23.95 47.93
C VAL A 7 6.65 -23.93 46.84
N ARG A 8 7.50 -24.96 46.77
CA ARG A 8 8.52 -25.10 45.70
C ARG A 8 7.91 -25.28 44.31
N LEU A 9 6.79 -26.00 44.20
CA LEU A 9 6.10 -26.17 42.93
C LEU A 9 5.49 -24.86 42.44
N ILE A 10 4.86 -24.11 43.34
CA ILE A 10 4.28 -22.79 43.01
C ILE A 10 5.37 -21.82 42.57
N SER A 11 6.52 -21.78 43.26
CA SER A 11 7.62 -20.90 42.86
C SER A 11 8.21 -21.28 41.49
N ALA A 12 8.33 -22.57 41.20
CA ALA A 12 8.81 -23.05 39.90
C ALA A 12 7.82 -22.69 38.78
N LEU A 13 6.52 -22.84 39.03
CA LEU A 13 5.48 -22.49 38.05
C LEU A 13 5.45 -20.98 37.77
N MET A 14 5.63 -20.16 38.80
CA MET A 14 5.66 -18.71 38.68
C MET A 14 6.89 -18.23 37.90
N GLY A 15 8.04 -18.86 38.13
CA GLY A 15 9.25 -18.60 37.34
C GLY A 15 9.06 -18.96 35.86
N PHE A 16 8.45 -20.11 35.58
CA PHE A 16 8.18 -20.53 34.20
C PHE A 16 7.22 -19.56 33.48
N ALA A 17 6.15 -19.13 34.15
CA ALA A 17 5.19 -18.17 33.60
C ALA A 17 5.85 -16.82 33.27
N LEU A 18 6.75 -16.32 34.14
CA LEU A 18 7.49 -15.08 33.90
C LEU A 18 8.45 -15.21 32.72
N THR A 19 9.20 -16.32 32.62
CA THR A 19 10.11 -16.54 31.48
C THR A 19 9.37 -16.68 30.15
N LEU A 20 8.21 -17.34 30.16
CA LEU A 20 7.39 -17.50 28.96
C LEU A 20 6.79 -16.16 28.52
N GLY A 21 6.31 -15.35 29.46
CA GLY A 21 5.81 -14.01 29.19
C GLY A 21 6.89 -13.09 28.61
N PHE A 22 8.12 -13.16 29.14
CA PHE A 22 9.25 -12.39 28.63
C PHE A 22 9.66 -12.80 27.21
N LEU A 23 9.69 -14.10 26.91
CA LEU A 23 9.98 -14.60 25.56
C LEU A 23 8.94 -14.16 24.54
N ILE A 24 7.64 -14.21 24.91
CA ILE A 24 6.56 -13.74 24.04
C ILE A 24 6.68 -12.23 23.80
N PHE A 25 6.98 -11.45 24.84
CA PHE A 25 7.19 -10.01 24.73
C PHE A 25 8.33 -9.68 23.77
N GLN A 26 9.48 -10.36 23.89
CA GLN A 26 10.59 -10.18 22.94
C GLN A 26 10.23 -10.63 21.51
N LEU A 27 9.41 -11.66 21.35
CA LEU A 27 8.93 -12.08 20.03
C LEU A 27 8.00 -11.05 19.37
N LEU A 28 7.20 -10.33 20.17
CA LEU A 28 6.36 -9.23 19.67
C LEU A 28 7.16 -7.96 19.35
N GLU A 29 8.28 -7.73 20.05
CA GLU A 29 9.20 -6.62 19.73
C GLU A 29 10.08 -6.90 18.51
N PHE A 30 10.21 -8.16 18.08
CA PHE A 30 10.85 -8.49 16.82
C PHE A 30 9.97 -8.04 15.65
N ASP A 31 10.28 -6.85 15.13
CA ASP A 31 9.75 -6.36 13.86
C ASP A 31 10.23 -7.31 12.75
N PHE A 32 9.31 -8.03 12.10
CA PHE A 32 9.61 -9.08 11.10
C PHE A 32 10.25 -8.54 9.80
N GLY A 33 10.76 -7.30 9.80
CA GLY A 33 11.23 -6.61 8.61
C GLY A 33 10.13 -6.38 7.57
N LEU A 34 8.87 -6.58 7.96
CA LEU A 34 7.68 -6.31 7.16
C LEU A 34 7.33 -4.84 7.33
N GLU A 35 8.28 -3.95 7.07
CA GLU A 35 7.95 -2.54 6.98
C GLU A 35 6.94 -2.41 5.84
N PRO A 36 5.72 -1.91 6.10
CA PRO A 36 4.70 -1.88 5.09
C PRO A 36 5.20 -1.01 3.93
N ASP A 37 4.97 -1.48 2.70
CA ASP A 37 5.32 -0.75 1.48
C ASP A 37 4.89 0.70 1.61
N ARG A 38 5.87 1.61 1.69
CA ARG A 38 5.58 3.03 1.80
C ARG A 38 5.15 3.53 0.43
N ILE A 39 3.85 3.78 0.30
CA ILE A 39 3.26 4.36 -0.91
C ILE A 39 3.36 5.88 -0.82
N SER A 40 4.03 6.50 -1.79
CA SER A 40 4.08 7.95 -1.96
C SER A 40 3.78 8.34 -3.41
N TYR A 41 3.43 9.61 -3.61
CA TYR A 41 3.20 10.17 -4.95
C TYR A 41 4.44 10.97 -5.37
N GLY A 42 4.90 10.73 -6.59
CA GLY A 42 6.05 11.38 -7.20
C GLY A 42 5.66 12.56 -8.09
N GLN A 43 6.23 12.59 -9.29
CA GLN A 43 5.92 13.66 -10.26
C GLN A 43 4.50 13.51 -10.81
N SER A 44 3.88 14.67 -11.08
CA SER A 44 2.56 14.79 -11.69
C SER A 44 2.66 15.43 -13.06
N TYR A 45 1.89 14.90 -14.02
CA TYR A 45 1.92 15.33 -15.41
C TYR A 45 0.51 15.64 -15.91
N LEU A 46 0.34 16.79 -16.55
CA LEU A 46 -0.92 17.14 -17.21
C LEU A 46 -0.87 16.76 -18.69
N LEU A 47 -1.51 15.65 -19.05
CA LEU A 47 -1.35 15.02 -20.38
C LEU A 47 -2.68 14.78 -21.09
N LYS A 48 -2.66 14.88 -22.42
CA LYS A 48 -3.75 14.39 -23.28
C LYS A 48 -3.59 12.89 -23.50
N PRO A 49 -4.70 12.12 -23.50
CA PRO A 49 -4.61 10.71 -23.85
C PRO A 49 -4.36 10.57 -25.36
N ILE A 50 -3.53 9.60 -25.72
CA ILE A 50 -3.35 9.14 -27.10
C ILE A 50 -4.58 8.32 -27.52
N SER A 51 -5.09 7.51 -26.60
CA SER A 51 -6.28 6.69 -26.80
C SER A 51 -6.93 6.36 -25.46
N VAL A 52 -8.24 6.17 -25.47
CA VAL A 52 -9.03 5.76 -24.31
C VAL A 52 -9.81 4.51 -24.67
N TYR A 53 -9.69 3.47 -23.85
CA TYR A 53 -10.41 2.21 -24.00
C TYR A 53 -11.39 2.03 -22.84
N GLY A 54 -12.53 1.40 -23.11
CA GLY A 54 -13.44 0.95 -22.05
C GLY A 54 -12.78 -0.17 -21.25
N GLY A 55 -12.64 -0.01 -19.94
CA GLY A 55 -12.21 -1.09 -19.06
C GLY A 55 -13.38 -2.00 -18.69
N SER A 56 -13.08 -3.25 -18.28
CA SER A 56 -14.13 -4.17 -17.85
C SER A 56 -14.74 -3.73 -16.52
N SER A 57 -16.07 -3.74 -16.46
CA SER A 57 -16.85 -3.53 -15.25
C SER A 57 -16.91 -4.86 -14.48
N TYR A 58 -16.28 -4.94 -13.31
CA TYR A 58 -16.61 -6.00 -12.35
C TYR A 58 -17.98 -5.63 -11.76
N LYS A 59 -18.89 -6.62 -11.62
CA LYS A 59 -20.36 -6.49 -11.40
C LYS A 59 -20.87 -5.50 -10.31
N ALA A 60 -20.01 -4.78 -9.60
CA ALA A 60 -20.37 -3.77 -8.61
C ALA A 60 -19.56 -2.44 -8.70
N ALA A 61 -18.64 -2.27 -9.66
CA ALA A 61 -17.80 -1.07 -9.78
C ALA A 61 -18.21 -0.22 -11.01
N LYS A 62 -18.26 1.11 -10.85
CA LYS A 62 -18.39 2.05 -11.98
C LYS A 62 -17.37 1.67 -13.06
N ALA A 63 -17.82 1.54 -14.31
CA ALA A 63 -16.93 1.25 -15.44
C ALA A 63 -15.79 2.28 -15.47
N GLN A 64 -14.54 1.79 -15.39
CA GLN A 64 -13.34 2.62 -15.46
C GLN A 64 -12.78 2.55 -16.87
N SER A 65 -12.32 3.67 -17.42
CA SER A 65 -11.62 3.67 -18.71
C SER A 65 -10.13 3.51 -18.49
N VAL A 66 -9.40 2.94 -19.45
CA VAL A 66 -7.94 2.92 -19.45
C VAL A 66 -7.43 3.84 -20.55
N GLY A 67 -6.63 4.84 -20.19
CA GLY A 67 -5.99 5.77 -21.11
C GLY A 67 -4.54 5.39 -21.40
N ARG A 68 -4.10 5.63 -22.64
CA ARG A 68 -2.68 5.65 -23.02
C ARG A 68 -2.18 7.08 -23.03
N PHE A 69 -1.07 7.36 -22.36
CA PHE A 69 -0.49 8.69 -22.24
C PHE A 69 0.97 8.66 -22.66
N LYS A 70 1.44 9.77 -23.23
CA LYS A 70 2.84 9.95 -23.61
C LYS A 70 3.51 10.92 -22.66
N LEU A 71 4.51 10.47 -21.92
CA LEU A 71 5.31 11.28 -21.01
C LEU A 71 6.28 12.20 -21.80
N PRO A 72 6.81 13.27 -21.17
CA PRO A 72 7.86 14.11 -21.76
C PRO A 72 9.11 13.31 -22.16
N SER A 73 9.40 12.21 -21.44
CA SER A 73 10.46 11.24 -21.75
C SER A 73 10.21 10.42 -23.02
N ASN A 74 9.13 10.66 -23.76
CA ASN A 74 8.68 9.87 -24.91
C ASN A 74 8.18 8.46 -24.55
N THR A 75 8.13 8.10 -23.26
CA THR A 75 7.59 6.83 -22.75
C THR A 75 6.06 6.83 -22.84
N VAL A 76 5.48 5.73 -23.33
CA VAL A 76 4.02 5.55 -23.35
C VAL A 76 3.60 4.71 -22.15
N ILE A 77 2.67 5.24 -21.36
CA ILE A 77 2.16 4.61 -20.15
C ILE A 77 0.67 4.37 -20.25
N HIS A 78 0.19 3.37 -19.51
CA HIS A 78 -1.23 3.05 -19.40
C HIS A 78 -1.70 3.40 -18.00
N SER A 79 -2.80 4.13 -17.88
CA SER A 79 -3.35 4.51 -16.58
C SER A 79 -4.88 4.45 -16.57
N LYS A 80 -5.45 4.15 -15.40
CA LYS A 80 -6.90 4.09 -15.20
C LYS A 80 -7.44 5.50 -15.05
N ILE A 81 -8.46 5.81 -15.82
CA ILE A 81 -9.19 7.07 -15.83
C ILE A 81 -10.50 6.91 -15.05
N TYR A 82 -10.62 7.71 -14.00
CA TYR A 82 -11.85 7.85 -13.24
C TYR A 82 -12.52 9.16 -13.66
N ALA A 83 -13.68 9.07 -14.32
CA ALA A 83 -14.57 10.18 -14.74
C ALA A 83 -14.40 10.70 -16.19
N PRO A 84 -15.48 11.29 -16.78
CA PRO A 84 -15.42 11.90 -18.10
C PRO A 84 -14.71 13.26 -18.03
N PRO A 85 -13.69 13.52 -18.87
CA PRO A 85 -13.00 14.79 -18.87
C PRO A 85 -13.84 15.83 -19.64
N ASN A 86 -14.22 16.92 -18.99
CA ASN A 86 -14.83 18.03 -19.73
C ASN A 86 -13.81 18.80 -20.60
N LYS A 87 -12.51 18.46 -20.55
CA LYS A 87 -11.42 19.24 -21.16
C LYS A 87 -10.35 18.44 -21.92
N GLY A 88 -10.45 17.11 -22.01
CA GLY A 88 -9.52 16.25 -22.76
C GLY A 88 -8.09 16.10 -22.19
N TYR A 89 -7.75 16.77 -21.09
CA TYR A 89 -6.51 16.58 -20.34
C TYR A 89 -6.77 15.81 -19.05
N TYR A 90 -5.79 15.01 -18.63
CA TYR A 90 -5.81 14.25 -17.39
C TYR A 90 -4.52 14.48 -16.60
N CYS A 91 -4.64 14.56 -15.29
CA CYS A 91 -3.48 14.52 -14.41
C CYS A 91 -3.07 13.07 -14.19
N VAL A 92 -1.82 12.74 -14.51
CA VAL A 92 -1.23 11.43 -14.28
C VAL A 92 -0.08 11.59 -13.31
N SER A 93 -0.12 10.87 -12.19
CA SER A 93 0.92 10.89 -11.17
C SER A 93 1.66 9.56 -11.11
N GLU A 94 2.96 9.64 -10.83
CA GLU A 94 3.78 8.49 -10.44
C GLU A 94 3.35 8.01 -9.06
N VAL A 95 3.14 6.70 -8.94
CA VAL A 95 2.96 6.02 -7.66
C VAL A 95 4.28 5.35 -7.33
N LEU A 96 4.91 5.80 -6.25
CA LEU A 96 6.16 5.28 -5.74
C LEU A 96 5.89 4.25 -4.66
N VAL A 97 6.53 3.09 -4.76
CA VAL A 97 6.58 2.07 -3.72
C VAL A 97 8.04 1.95 -3.31
N ASN A 98 8.33 2.25 -2.03
CA ASN A 98 9.69 2.24 -1.49
C ASN A 98 10.66 3.10 -2.32
N GLY A 99 10.19 4.28 -2.75
CA GLY A 99 10.98 5.25 -3.53
C GLY A 99 11.17 4.92 -5.01
N LYS A 100 10.59 3.82 -5.51
CA LYS A 100 10.65 3.43 -6.94
C LYS A 100 9.30 3.55 -7.60
N VAL A 101 9.26 4.01 -8.86
CA VAL A 101 8.03 4.08 -9.65
C VAL A 101 7.47 2.68 -9.86
N SER A 102 6.30 2.42 -9.28
CA SER A 102 5.59 1.15 -9.41
C SER A 102 4.62 1.20 -10.60
N HIS A 103 3.78 2.24 -10.64
CA HIS A 103 2.78 2.42 -11.68
C HIS A 103 2.33 3.88 -11.75
N TYR A 104 1.47 4.18 -12.72
CA TYR A 104 0.93 5.53 -12.94
C TYR A 104 -0.57 5.54 -12.72
N LEU A 105 -1.05 6.54 -12.01
CA LEU A 105 -2.47 6.68 -11.69
C LEU A 105 -2.99 8.03 -12.16
N SER A 106 -4.19 8.05 -12.76
CA SER A 106 -4.84 9.32 -13.05
C SER A 106 -5.58 9.82 -11.81
N ILE A 107 -5.32 11.07 -11.45
CA ILE A 107 -5.97 11.74 -10.33
C ILE A 107 -6.85 12.88 -10.85
N GLN A 108 -7.72 13.40 -9.98
CA GLN A 108 -8.56 14.53 -10.31
C GLN A 108 -7.70 15.75 -10.67
N TYR A 109 -8.15 16.54 -11.65
CA TYR A 109 -7.39 17.65 -12.22
C TYR A 109 -7.03 18.72 -11.18
N ASP A 110 -7.92 18.98 -10.22
CA ASP A 110 -7.74 19.90 -9.10
C ASP A 110 -6.58 19.50 -8.17
N ARG A 111 -6.21 18.22 -8.11
CA ARG A 111 -5.07 17.73 -7.31
C ARG A 111 -3.73 17.81 -8.05
N CYS A 112 -3.72 18.31 -9.28
CA CYS A 112 -2.52 18.42 -10.11
C CYS A 112 -1.80 19.78 -10.00
N ILE A 113 -2.46 20.79 -9.40
CA ILE A 113 -2.05 22.20 -9.38
C ILE A 113 -1.90 22.65 -7.93
#